data_AF-A0A954NTQ6-F1
#
_entry.id   AF-A0A954NTQ6-F1
#
_cell.length_a   1.000
_cell.length_b   1.000
_cell.length_c   1.000
_cell.angle_alpha   90.00
_cell.angle_beta   90.00
_cell.angle_gamma   90.00
#
_symmetry.space_group_name_H-M   'P 1'
#
loop_
_entity.id
_entity.type
_entity.pdbx_description
1 polymer ?
#
loop_
_entity_poly.entity_id
_entity_poly.type
_entity_poly.pdbx_seq_one_letter_code
_entity_poly.pdbx_strand_id
1 'polypeptide(L)'
;MLSNVTLFCFFASYLCALVIELTRLRLKNSVTRWAAIGFAFAGFIAHTAYLFERSRTAELPPLLSSTHDWMLVLAYLTVVIYLFVSTIDSSLGFGLFLLPIVVGLVGVSRFVSQSTTPGLSVTRGWGMLHASMWVLGAVGVVIGLVFSVMYLVQHRRLRQKKLLEDGLELPSLERLGRLNWWSIVISVPLLTLGMVTGVGLSLV
;
A
#
# COMPACT_ATOMS: atom_id res chain seq x y z
N MET A 1 -2.95 -24.96 11.74
CA MET A 1 -2.07 -24.43 12.81
C MET A 1 -1.71 -22.95 12.66
N LEU A 2 -2.13 -22.24 11.60
CA LEU A 2 -1.98 -20.79 11.45
C LEU A 2 -3.16 -19.96 12.02
N SER A 3 -4.08 -20.58 12.77
CA SER A 3 -5.38 -19.99 13.15
C SER A 3 -5.33 -18.78 14.08
N ASN A 4 -4.14 -18.36 14.54
CA ASN A 4 -3.98 -17.23 15.46
C ASN A 4 -3.38 -15.98 14.80
N VAL A 5 -3.05 -16.02 13.50
CA VAL A 5 -2.61 -14.80 12.81
C VAL A 5 -3.83 -13.94 12.52
N THR A 6 -4.12 -13.04 13.45
CA THR A 6 -5.27 -12.14 13.34
C THR A 6 -4.90 -10.89 12.55
N LEU A 7 -5.93 -10.23 12.01
CA LEU A 7 -5.78 -8.89 11.41
C LEU A 7 -5.07 -7.92 12.35
N PHE A 8 -5.30 -8.06 13.66
CA PHE A 8 -4.66 -7.26 14.69
C PHE A 8 -3.12 -7.41 14.69
N CYS A 9 -2.58 -8.61 14.43
CA CYS A 9 -1.14 -8.85 14.47
C CYS A 9 -0.39 -7.99 13.45
N PHE A 10 -0.77 -8.04 12.17
CA PHE A 10 -0.08 -7.24 11.15
C PHE A 10 -0.45 -5.76 11.24
N PHE A 11 -1.69 -5.42 11.63
CA PHE A 11 -2.09 -4.05 11.90
C PHE A 11 -1.22 -3.40 12.99
N ALA A 12 -1.05 -4.07 14.13
CA ALA A 12 -0.21 -3.59 15.22
C ALA A 12 1.26 -3.46 14.77
N SER A 13 1.76 -4.41 13.97
CA SER A 13 3.12 -4.35 13.43
C SER A 13 3.33 -3.15 12.51
N TYR A 14 2.38 -2.85 11.62
CA TYR A 14 2.44 -1.66 10.76
C TYR A 14 2.27 -0.36 11.55
N LEU A 15 1.46 -0.37 12.61
CA LEU A 15 1.31 0.77 13.51
C LEU A 15 2.61 1.05 14.28
N CYS A 16 3.29 0.01 14.79
CA CYS A 16 4.61 0.13 15.40
C CYS A 16 5.63 0.68 14.40
N ALA A 17 5.65 0.17 13.16
CA ALA A 17 6.53 0.70 12.11
C ALA A 17 6.26 2.19 11.86
N LEU A 18 5.00 2.62 11.82
CA LEU A 18 4.61 4.03 11.67
C LEU A 18 5.07 4.89 12.85
N VAL A 19 4.87 4.42 14.09
CA VAL A 19 5.35 5.14 15.29
C VAL A 19 6.87 5.27 15.26
N ILE A 20 7.59 4.25 14.83
CA ILE A 20 9.05 4.32 14.71
C ILE A 20 9.46 5.32 13.61
N GLU A 21 8.80 5.33 12.44
CA GLU A 21 9.03 6.36 11.40
C GLU A 21 8.75 7.78 11.91
N LEU A 22 7.75 7.97 12.77
CA LEU A 22 7.49 9.26 13.42
C LEU A 22 8.62 9.66 14.38
N THR A 23 9.16 8.71 15.16
CA THR A 23 10.29 9.00 16.07
C THR A 23 11.61 9.28 15.32
N ARG A 24 11.79 8.72 14.12
CA ARG A 24 12.95 9.02 13.24
C ARG A 24 13.09 10.50 12.90
N LEU A 25 11.98 11.24 12.83
CA LEU A 25 12.00 12.69 12.62
C LEU A 25 12.80 13.45 13.69
N ARG A 26 12.88 12.89 14.90
CA ARG A 26 13.63 13.46 16.04
C ARG A 26 14.97 12.77 16.27
N LEU A 27 15.02 11.44 16.17
CA LEU A 27 16.13 10.65 16.68
C LEU A 27 17.17 10.22 15.63
N LYS A 28 17.03 10.60 14.34
CA LYS A 28 18.03 10.46 13.25
C LYS A 28 19.03 9.27 13.32
N ASN A 29 18.57 8.09 13.75
CA ASN A 29 19.43 6.93 14.01
C ASN A 29 19.20 5.80 13.01
N SER A 30 20.28 5.16 12.54
CA SER A 30 20.20 3.98 11.66
C SER A 30 19.42 2.83 12.30
N VAL A 31 19.53 2.66 13.63
CA VAL A 31 18.79 1.65 14.41
C VAL A 31 17.28 1.81 14.23
N THR A 32 16.76 3.04 14.32
CA THR A 32 15.32 3.30 14.19
C THR A 32 14.81 3.00 12.78
N ARG A 33 15.63 3.17 11.73
CA ARG A 33 15.29 2.75 10.37
C ARG A 33 15.14 1.23 10.27
N TRP A 34 16.16 0.49 10.71
CA TRP A 34 16.12 -0.97 10.65
C TRP A 34 15.03 -1.57 11.54
N ALA A 35 14.73 -0.93 12.68
CA ALA A 35 13.59 -1.29 13.50
C ALA A 35 12.25 -1.11 12.76
N ALA A 36 12.02 0.05 12.11
CA ALA A 36 10.81 0.27 11.32
C ALA A 36 10.66 -0.75 10.18
N ILE A 37 11.73 -1.01 9.43
CA ILE A 37 11.76 -2.03 8.37
C ILE A 37 11.49 -3.42 8.97
N GLY A 38 12.10 -3.76 10.11
CA GLY A 38 11.90 -5.03 10.79
C GLY A 38 10.46 -5.26 11.22
N PHE A 39 9.81 -4.27 11.83
CA PHE A 39 8.39 -4.34 12.19
C PHE A 39 7.48 -4.40 10.96
N ALA A 40 7.77 -3.63 9.90
CA ALA A 40 7.00 -3.70 8.67
C ALA A 40 7.17 -5.06 7.97
N PHE A 41 8.36 -5.64 8.01
CA PHE A 41 8.64 -6.97 7.44
C PHE A 41 7.96 -8.08 8.23
N ALA A 42 7.97 -8.01 9.56
CA ALA A 42 7.22 -8.92 10.43
C ALA A 42 5.70 -8.84 10.15
N GLY A 43 5.18 -7.60 10.01
CA GLY A 43 3.79 -7.36 9.62
C GLY A 43 3.48 -7.92 8.24
N PHE A 44 4.38 -7.75 7.27
CA PHE A 44 4.28 -8.32 5.93
C PHE A 44 4.19 -9.85 5.96
N ILE A 45 5.05 -10.54 6.71
CA ILE A 45 4.98 -12.01 6.86
C ILE A 45 3.63 -12.44 7.44
N ALA A 46 3.16 -11.78 8.50
CA ALA A 46 1.87 -12.07 9.11
C ALA A 46 0.71 -11.79 8.12
N HIS A 47 0.80 -10.72 7.33
CA HIS A 47 -0.19 -10.36 6.33
C HIS A 47 -0.23 -11.40 5.18
N THR A 48 0.93 -11.87 4.71
CA THR A 48 1.03 -12.97 3.74
C THR A 48 0.36 -14.24 4.27
N ALA A 49 0.66 -14.61 5.51
CA ALA A 49 0.07 -15.79 6.14
C ALA A 49 -1.46 -15.68 6.26
N TYR A 50 -1.97 -14.49 6.62
CA TYR A 50 -3.41 -14.23 6.70
C TYR A 50 -4.10 -14.36 5.34
N LEU A 51 -3.55 -13.72 4.28
CA LEU A 51 -4.12 -13.81 2.93
C LEU A 51 -4.04 -15.24 2.37
N PHE A 52 -2.99 -15.98 2.69
CA PHE A 52 -2.83 -17.36 2.27
C PHE A 52 -3.86 -18.29 2.92
N GLU A 53 -4.06 -18.18 4.23
CA GLU A 53 -5.09 -18.95 4.94
C GLU A 53 -6.48 -18.61 4.40
N ARG A 54 -6.75 -17.31 4.18
CA ARG A 54 -8.04 -16.88 3.62
C ARG A 54 -8.28 -17.43 2.22
N SER A 55 -7.25 -17.43 1.37
CA SER A 55 -7.34 -18.00 0.03
C SER A 55 -7.65 -19.50 0.07
N ARG A 56 -7.09 -20.24 1.03
CA ARG A 56 -7.43 -21.66 1.23
C ARG A 56 -8.87 -21.86 1.69
N THR A 57 -9.32 -21.10 2.69
CA THR A 57 -10.68 -21.23 3.24
C THR A 57 -11.78 -20.86 2.24
N ALA A 58 -11.52 -19.88 1.37
CA ALA A 58 -12.48 -19.43 0.37
C ALA A 58 -12.36 -20.20 -0.97
N GLU A 59 -11.35 -21.06 -1.13
CA GLU A 59 -10.99 -21.72 -2.41
C GLU A 59 -10.87 -20.76 -3.61
N LEU A 60 -10.63 -19.48 -3.31
CA LEU A 60 -10.62 -18.36 -4.23
C LEU A 60 -9.38 -17.51 -3.96
N PRO A 61 -8.77 -16.90 -4.99
CA PRO A 61 -7.72 -15.92 -4.76
C PRO A 61 -8.27 -14.73 -3.97
N PRO A 62 -7.50 -14.13 -3.03
CA PRO A 62 -7.99 -13.05 -2.17
C PRO A 62 -8.55 -11.85 -2.95
N LEU A 63 -8.04 -11.61 -4.16
CA LEU A 63 -8.51 -10.53 -5.03
C LEU A 63 -9.98 -10.66 -5.46
N LEU A 64 -10.54 -11.87 -5.44
CA LEU A 64 -11.90 -12.16 -5.91
C LEU A 64 -12.89 -12.52 -4.80
N SER A 65 -12.42 -12.71 -3.57
CA SER A 65 -13.25 -13.25 -2.50
C SER A 65 -14.20 -12.21 -1.91
N SER A 66 -13.69 -11.06 -1.48
CA SER A 66 -14.52 -10.03 -0.82
C SER A 66 -13.92 -8.63 -0.96
N THR A 67 -14.72 -7.59 -0.72
CA THR A 67 -14.22 -6.21 -0.67
C THR A 67 -13.19 -6.02 0.43
N HIS A 68 -13.36 -6.69 1.58
CA HIS A 68 -12.36 -6.71 2.65
C HIS A 68 -11.01 -7.25 2.15
N ASP A 69 -11.00 -8.36 1.42
CA ASP A 69 -9.76 -8.93 0.88
C ASP A 69 -9.09 -8.04 -0.15
N TRP A 70 -9.87 -7.40 -1.01
CA TRP A 70 -9.33 -6.46 -1.99
C TRP A 70 -8.60 -5.29 -1.33
N MET A 71 -9.17 -4.72 -0.25
CA MET A 71 -8.50 -3.67 0.54
C MET A 71 -7.21 -4.17 1.18
N LEU A 72 -7.20 -5.40 1.69
CA LEU A 72 -6.00 -6.01 2.24
C LEU A 72 -4.92 -6.26 1.18
N VAL A 73 -5.29 -6.69 -0.02
CA VAL A 73 -4.31 -6.86 -1.12
C VAL A 73 -3.76 -5.50 -1.56
N LEU A 74 -4.59 -4.45 -1.63
CA LEU A 74 -4.11 -3.09 -1.90
C LEU A 74 -3.11 -2.61 -0.82
N ALA A 75 -3.43 -2.83 0.45
CA ALA A 75 -2.52 -2.53 1.56
C ALA A 75 -1.22 -3.36 1.48
N TYR A 76 -1.33 -4.64 1.14
CA TYR A 76 -0.22 -5.57 0.99
C TYR A 76 0.77 -5.09 -0.09
N LEU A 77 0.27 -4.78 -1.29
CA LEU A 77 1.11 -4.27 -2.38
C LEU A 77 1.75 -2.92 -2.02
N THR A 78 1.00 -2.07 -1.32
CA THR A 78 1.53 -0.80 -0.82
C THR A 78 2.67 -1.01 0.18
N VAL A 79 2.57 -1.97 1.09
CA VAL A 79 3.64 -2.35 2.03
C VAL A 79 4.86 -2.92 1.31
N VAL A 80 4.67 -3.74 0.27
CA VAL A 80 5.80 -4.26 -0.54
C VAL A 80 6.61 -3.10 -1.11
N ILE A 81 5.93 -2.07 -1.63
CA ILE A 81 6.58 -0.88 -2.18
C ILE A 81 7.28 -0.08 -1.09
N TYR A 82 6.66 0.07 0.09
CA TYR A 82 7.32 0.67 1.26
C TYR A 82 8.63 -0.06 1.59
N LEU A 83 8.59 -1.39 1.73
CA LEU A 83 9.76 -2.20 2.08
C LEU A 83 10.85 -2.11 1.01
N PHE A 84 10.48 -2.19 -0.27
CA PHE A 84 11.41 -2.08 -1.40
C PHE A 84 12.10 -0.71 -1.45
N VAL A 85 11.34 0.37 -1.33
CA VAL A 85 11.91 1.73 -1.36
C VAL A 85 12.78 1.98 -0.12
N SER A 86 12.33 1.53 1.06
CA SER A 86 13.02 1.77 2.33
C SER A 86 14.33 0.98 2.47
N THR A 87 14.47 -0.16 1.77
CA THR A 87 15.73 -0.92 1.74
C THR A 87 16.74 -0.31 0.79
N ILE A 88 16.29 0.18 -0.38
CA ILE A 88 17.15 0.79 -1.39
C ILE A 88 17.62 2.19 -1.00
N ASP A 89 16.71 3.04 -0.53
CA ASP A 89 17.00 4.45 -0.30
C ASP A 89 16.67 4.84 1.15
N SER A 90 17.74 5.15 1.89
CA SER A 90 17.68 5.47 3.32
C SER A 90 17.25 6.91 3.64
N SER A 91 17.32 7.79 2.64
CA SER A 91 17.09 9.23 2.76
C SER A 91 15.63 9.61 2.55
N LEU A 92 14.83 8.70 2.00
CA LEU A 92 13.44 8.98 1.67
C LEU A 92 12.57 8.92 2.93
N GLY A 93 12.00 10.07 3.32
CA GLY A 93 10.87 10.15 4.26
C GLY A 93 9.57 9.47 3.77
N PHE A 94 9.65 8.59 2.78
CA PHE A 94 8.53 7.94 2.09
C PHE A 94 7.68 7.07 3.02
N GLY A 95 8.31 6.40 3.99
CA GLY A 95 7.62 5.61 5.02
C GLY A 95 6.60 6.40 5.83
N LEU A 96 6.91 7.66 6.15
CA LEU A 96 6.04 8.54 6.92
C LEU A 96 4.71 8.83 6.21
N PHE A 97 4.71 8.84 4.88
CA PHE A 97 3.51 9.12 4.08
C PHE A 97 2.78 7.87 3.65
N LEU A 98 3.51 6.77 3.41
CA LEU A 98 2.93 5.54 2.89
C LEU A 98 2.33 4.64 3.99
N LEU A 99 2.99 4.53 5.16
CA LEU A 99 2.49 3.69 6.26
C LEU A 99 1.14 4.14 6.85
N PRO A 100 0.81 5.44 6.98
CA PRO A 100 -0.53 5.86 7.39
C PRO A 100 -1.62 5.35 6.45
N ILE A 101 -1.35 5.32 5.14
CA ILE A 101 -2.29 4.78 4.15
C ILE A 101 -2.45 3.27 4.34
N VAL A 102 -1.36 2.53 4.55
CA VAL A 102 -1.41 1.09 4.85
C VAL A 102 -2.26 0.82 6.10
N VAL A 103 -1.95 1.50 7.21
CA VAL A 103 -2.67 1.35 8.48
C VAL A 103 -4.14 1.73 8.31
N GLY A 104 -4.44 2.79 7.55
CA GLY A 104 -5.79 3.20 7.20
C GLY A 104 -6.54 2.13 6.40
N LEU A 105 -5.93 1.57 5.35
CA LEU A 105 -6.54 0.53 4.52
C LEU A 105 -6.85 -0.73 5.34
N VAL A 106 -5.90 -1.20 6.16
CA VAL A 106 -6.11 -2.36 7.04
C VAL A 106 -7.14 -2.05 8.14
N GLY A 107 -7.12 -0.84 8.69
CA GLY A 107 -8.07 -0.41 9.72
C GLY A 107 -9.50 -0.34 9.19
N VAL A 108 -9.69 0.25 8.01
CA VAL A 108 -10.99 0.40 7.35
C VAL A 108 -11.51 -0.95 6.86
N SER A 109 -10.66 -1.89 6.44
CA SER A 109 -11.12 -3.19 5.95
C SER A 109 -12.01 -3.91 6.96
N ARG A 110 -11.78 -3.74 8.27
CA ARG A 110 -12.61 -4.30 9.35
C ARG A 110 -14.09 -3.88 9.31
N PHE A 111 -14.38 -2.72 8.75
CA PHE A 111 -15.73 -2.17 8.68
C PHE A 111 -16.45 -2.47 7.36
N VAL A 112 -15.77 -3.15 6.43
CA VAL A 112 -16.30 -3.47 5.11
C VAL A 112 -16.76 -4.93 5.08
N SER A 113 -17.71 -5.23 4.21
CA SER A 113 -18.27 -6.58 4.08
C SER A 113 -17.19 -7.63 3.81
N GLN A 114 -17.27 -8.72 4.58
CA GLN A 114 -16.46 -9.93 4.42
C GLN A 114 -17.21 -11.02 3.63
N SER A 115 -18.45 -10.76 3.21
CA SER A 115 -19.27 -11.71 2.47
C SER A 115 -18.56 -12.12 1.18
N THR A 116 -18.37 -13.42 0.98
CA THR A 116 -17.81 -13.94 -0.26
C THR A 116 -18.79 -13.72 -1.40
N THR A 117 -18.36 -13.11 -2.50
CA THR A 117 -19.21 -12.91 -3.67
C THR A 117 -19.48 -14.26 -4.36
N PRO A 118 -20.72 -14.77 -4.40
CA PRO A 118 -21.02 -16.06 -5.03
C PRO A 118 -20.92 -15.97 -6.57
N GLY A 119 -20.36 -16.98 -7.23
CA GLY A 119 -20.63 -17.22 -8.67
C GLY A 119 -19.48 -17.11 -9.69
N LEU A 120 -18.21 -16.94 -9.29
CA LEU A 120 -17.10 -16.71 -10.26
C LEU A 120 -16.50 -17.99 -10.91
N SER A 121 -17.23 -19.11 -11.01
CA SER A 121 -16.63 -20.36 -11.52
C SER A 121 -16.38 -20.36 -13.03
N VAL A 122 -17.26 -19.75 -13.83
CA VAL A 122 -17.18 -19.77 -15.31
C VAL A 122 -16.27 -18.67 -15.87
N THR A 123 -16.08 -17.55 -15.18
CA THR A 123 -15.30 -16.39 -15.64
C THR A 123 -14.05 -16.10 -14.80
N ARG A 124 -13.57 -17.08 -14.02
CA ARG A 124 -12.48 -16.91 -13.03
C ARG A 124 -11.24 -16.20 -13.59
N GLY A 125 -10.79 -16.56 -14.79
CA GLY A 125 -9.61 -15.93 -15.42
C GLY A 125 -9.83 -14.46 -15.77
N TRP A 126 -11.02 -14.13 -16.29
CA TRP A 126 -11.37 -12.77 -16.66
C TRP A 126 -11.62 -11.89 -15.42
N GLY A 127 -12.27 -12.44 -14.39
CA GLY A 127 -12.38 -11.81 -13.07
C GLY A 127 -11.01 -11.48 -12.49
N MET A 128 -10.05 -12.40 -12.58
CA MET A 128 -8.67 -12.17 -12.10
C MET A 128 -7.99 -11.02 -12.84
N LEU A 129 -8.11 -10.98 -14.16
CA LEU A 129 -7.53 -9.93 -14.99
C LEU A 129 -8.10 -8.57 -14.61
N HIS A 130 -9.43 -8.47 -14.53
CA HIS A 130 -10.14 -7.27 -14.11
C HIS A 130 -9.69 -6.79 -12.72
N ALA A 131 -9.73 -7.68 -11.72
CA ALA A 131 -9.35 -7.35 -10.35
C ALA A 131 -7.88 -6.94 -10.23
N SER A 132 -6.98 -7.59 -10.98
CA SER A 132 -5.54 -7.28 -11.00
C SER A 132 -5.28 -5.90 -11.62
N MET A 133 -5.95 -5.56 -12.71
CA MET A 133 -5.83 -4.24 -13.34
C MET A 133 -6.31 -3.12 -12.41
N TRP A 134 -7.43 -3.34 -11.73
CA TRP A 134 -7.95 -2.39 -10.74
C TRP A 134 -7.02 -2.20 -9.55
N VAL A 135 -6.52 -3.28 -8.96
CA VAL A 135 -5.65 -3.17 -7.78
C VAL A 135 -4.30 -2.54 -8.12
N LEU A 136 -3.69 -2.90 -9.26
CA LEU A 136 -2.42 -2.31 -9.71
C LEU A 136 -2.58 -0.84 -10.07
N GLY A 137 -3.68 -0.47 -10.73
CA GLY A 137 -4.02 0.91 -10.99
C GLY A 137 -4.21 1.71 -9.69
N ALA A 138 -4.93 1.15 -8.72
CA ALA A 138 -5.15 1.76 -7.40
C ALA A 138 -3.83 1.95 -6.61
N VAL A 139 -2.91 0.99 -6.65
CA VAL A 139 -1.55 1.13 -6.08
C VAL A 139 -0.85 2.34 -6.71
N GLY A 140 -0.88 2.47 -8.05
CA GLY A 140 -0.30 3.62 -8.73
C GLY A 140 -0.92 4.96 -8.32
N VAL A 141 -2.25 5.01 -8.12
CA VAL A 141 -2.94 6.21 -7.59
C VAL A 141 -2.50 6.54 -6.17
N VAL A 142 -2.40 5.53 -5.29
CA VAL A 142 -1.93 5.72 -3.90
C VAL A 142 -0.50 6.29 -3.88
N ILE A 143 0.38 5.77 -4.73
CA ILE A 143 1.76 6.27 -4.83
C ILE A 143 1.78 7.70 -5.39
N GLY A 144 0.98 7.99 -6.41
CA GLY A 144 0.85 9.35 -6.95
C GLY A 144 0.33 10.34 -5.91
N LEU A 145 -0.65 9.94 -5.10
CA LEU A 145 -1.13 10.73 -3.96
C LEU A 145 0.00 11.03 -2.98
N VAL A 146 0.80 10.02 -2.61
CA VAL A 146 1.95 10.18 -1.72
C VAL A 146 2.98 11.15 -2.32
N PHE A 147 3.37 10.99 -3.58
CA PHE A 147 4.30 11.91 -4.23
C PHE A 147 3.75 13.33 -4.32
N SER A 148 2.45 13.49 -4.56
CA SER A 148 1.77 14.79 -4.59
C SER A 148 1.79 15.48 -3.22
N VAL A 149 1.51 14.74 -2.14
CA VAL A 149 1.60 15.26 -0.77
C VAL A 149 3.05 15.66 -0.44
N MET A 150 4.02 14.80 -0.74
CA MET A 150 5.44 15.10 -0.56
C MET A 150 5.87 16.35 -1.33
N TYR A 151 5.39 16.50 -2.57
CA TYR A 151 5.66 17.67 -3.41
C TYR A 151 5.14 18.95 -2.75
N LEU A 152 3.89 18.94 -2.25
CA LEU A 152 3.30 20.10 -1.57
C LEU A 152 4.05 20.46 -0.29
N VAL A 153 4.45 19.47 0.50
CA VAL A 153 5.26 19.68 1.72
C VAL A 153 6.60 20.31 1.35
N GLN A 154 7.30 19.77 0.36
CA GLN A 154 8.61 20.28 -0.07
C GLN A 154 8.52 21.68 -0.69
N HIS A 155 7.47 21.95 -1.48
CA HIS A 155 7.22 23.27 -2.07
C HIS A 155 6.96 24.32 -0.99
N ARG A 156 6.17 23.99 0.05
CA ARG A 156 5.94 24.89 1.19
C ARG A 156 7.22 25.16 1.98
N ARG A 157 8.08 24.15 2.19
CA ARG A 157 9.36 24.29 2.91
C ARG A 157 10.31 25.26 2.21
N LEU A 158 10.46 25.12 0.88
CA LEU A 158 11.30 26.00 0.07
C LEU A 158 10.77 27.43 0.08
N ARG A 159 9.45 27.61 0.00
CA ARG A 159 8.82 28.95 0.06
C ARG A 159 9.03 29.63 1.42
N GLN A 160 9.03 28.86 2.51
CA GLN A 160 9.22 29.38 3.88
C GLN A 160 10.69 29.57 4.28
N LYS A 161 11.65 29.35 3.36
CA LYS A 161 13.10 29.37 3.63
C LYS A 161 13.53 28.53 4.84
N LYS A 162 12.74 27.52 5.22
CA LYS A 162 13.11 26.57 6.26
C LYS A 162 14.18 25.63 5.69
N LEU A 163 15.44 26.01 5.86
CA LEU A 163 16.60 25.17 5.58
C LEU A 163 16.54 23.96 6.53
N LEU A 164 16.52 22.74 5.97
CA LEU A 164 17.12 21.47 6.43
C LEU A 164 17.11 21.05 7.93
N GLU A 165 16.51 21.80 8.85
CA GLU A 165 16.56 21.55 10.29
C GLU A 165 15.57 20.47 10.72
N ASP A 166 14.45 20.33 10.00
CA ASP A 166 13.53 19.21 10.19
C ASP A 166 14.15 17.95 9.56
N GLY A 167 14.41 16.93 10.38
CA GLY A 167 15.03 15.65 9.98
C GLY A 167 14.30 14.78 8.95
N LEU A 168 13.44 15.37 8.14
CA LEU A 168 12.76 14.78 7.00
C LEU A 168 13.48 15.18 5.71
N GLU A 169 14.32 14.29 5.20
CA GLU A 169 14.91 14.39 3.87
C GLU A 169 13.86 14.02 2.82
N LEU A 170 13.62 14.93 1.89
CA LEU A 170 12.67 14.75 0.78
C LEU A 170 13.41 14.95 -0.54
N PRO A 171 13.05 14.22 -1.61
CA PRO A 171 13.63 14.43 -2.92
C PRO A 171 13.37 15.84 -3.47
N SER A 172 14.13 16.21 -4.50
CA SER A 172 13.89 17.46 -5.23
C SER A 172 12.47 17.49 -5.83
N LEU A 173 11.92 18.71 -5.97
CA LEU A 173 10.60 18.92 -6.58
C LEU A 173 10.50 18.32 -7.99
N GLU A 174 11.57 18.41 -8.78
CA GLU A 174 11.62 17.83 -10.12
C GLU A 174 11.53 16.29 -10.07
N ARG A 175 12.24 15.64 -9.14
CA ARG A 175 12.19 14.18 -8.98
C ARG A 175 10.80 13.74 -8.52
N LEU A 176 10.19 14.44 -7.55
CA LEU A 176 8.83 14.15 -7.09
C LEU A 176 7.80 14.35 -8.22
N GLY A 177 7.92 15.43 -8.99
CA GLY A 177 7.06 15.70 -10.15
C GLY A 177 7.17 14.60 -11.21
N ARG A 178 8.39 14.17 -11.56
CA ARG A 178 8.64 13.09 -12.52
C ARG A 178 8.10 11.74 -12.04
N LEU A 179 8.32 11.39 -10.76
CA LEU A 179 7.80 10.14 -10.18
C LEU A 179 6.27 10.15 -10.11
N ASN A 180 5.67 11.29 -9.76
CA ASN A 180 4.21 11.45 -9.77
C ASN A 180 3.64 11.29 -11.19
N TRP A 181 4.28 11.90 -12.19
CA TRP A 181 3.89 11.76 -13.59
C TRP A 181 3.89 10.30 -14.04
N TRP A 182 4.95 9.54 -13.74
CA TRP A 182 5.00 8.10 -14.04
C TRP A 182 3.91 7.31 -13.31
N SER A 183 3.60 7.66 -12.06
CA SER A 183 2.54 7.02 -11.30
C SER A 183 1.17 7.21 -11.97
N ILE A 184 0.90 8.40 -12.51
CA ILE A 184 -0.33 8.70 -13.26
C ILE A 184 -0.34 7.97 -14.62
N VAL A 185 0.76 8.05 -15.37
CA VAL A 185 0.87 7.43 -16.70
C VAL A 185 0.73 5.92 -16.66
N ILE A 186 1.13 5.26 -15.57
CA ILE A 186 0.93 3.82 -15.39
C ILE A 186 -0.47 3.51 -14.84
N SER A 187 -0.95 4.27 -13.85
CA SER A 187 -2.24 3.97 -13.20
C SER A 187 -3.44 4.20 -14.10
N VAL A 188 -3.47 5.29 -14.88
CA VAL A 188 -4.64 5.64 -15.72
C VAL A 188 -4.93 4.55 -16.76
N PRO A 189 -3.95 4.05 -17.54
CA PRO A 189 -4.19 2.92 -18.45
C PRO A 189 -4.62 1.65 -17.72
N LEU A 190 -4.02 1.31 -16.57
CA LEU A 190 -4.42 0.14 -15.80
C LEU A 190 -5.87 0.24 -15.31
N LEU A 191 -6.29 1.39 -14.79
CA LEU A 191 -7.67 1.62 -14.37
C LEU A 191 -8.63 1.60 -15.56
N THR A 192 -8.23 2.16 -16.70
CA THR A 192 -9.03 2.15 -17.94
C THR A 192 -9.23 0.72 -18.43
N LEU A 193 -8.16 -0.08 -18.50
CA LEU A 193 -8.24 -1.48 -18.89
C LEU A 193 -9.04 -2.31 -17.87
N GLY A 194 -8.90 -2.00 -16.57
CA GLY A 194 -9.74 -2.56 -15.52
C GLY A 194 -11.22 -2.25 -15.74
N MET A 195 -11.58 -1.03 -16.12
CA MET A 195 -12.96 -0.67 -16.45
C MET A 195 -13.47 -1.43 -17.69
N VAL A 196 -12.69 -1.48 -18.77
CA VAL A 196 -13.06 -2.19 -20.02
C VAL A 196 -13.26 -3.68 -19.77
N THR A 197 -12.36 -4.32 -19.03
CA THR A 197 -12.51 -5.74 -18.67
C THR A 197 -13.71 -5.96 -17.75
N GLY A 198 -14.07 -4.99 -16.90
CA GLY A 198 -15.28 -5.04 -16.08
C GLY A 198 -16.56 -5.00 -16.90
N VAL A 199 -16.61 -4.14 -17.93
CA VAL A 199 -17.73 -4.14 -18.89
C VAL A 199 -17.81 -5.48 -19.61
N GLY A 200 -16.68 -6.06 -20.01
CA GLY A 200 -16.63 -7.41 -20.58
C GLY A 200 -17.25 -8.49 -19.67
N LEU A 201 -17.00 -8.44 -18.36
CA LEU A 201 -17.64 -9.34 -17.38
C LEU A 201 -19.15 -9.19 -17.31
N SER A 202 -19.68 -7.97 -17.50
CA SER A 202 -21.13 -7.73 -17.45
C SER A 202 -21.88 -8.24 -18.68
N LEU A 203 -21.16 -8.53 -19.76
CA LEU A 203 -21.73 -8.95 -21.05
C LEU A 203 -21.66 -10.47 -21.28
N VAL A 204 -21.01 -11.23 -20.38
CA VAL A 204 -20.81 -12.68 -20.44
C VAL A 204 -21.57 -13.34 -19.30
#